data_AF-A0A7Y2TSN0-F1
#
_entry.id   AF-A0A7Y2TSN0-F1
#
_cell.length_a   1.000
_cell.length_b   1.000
_cell.length_c   1.000
_cell.angle_alpha   90.00
_cell.angle_beta   90.00
_cell.angle_gamma   90.00
#
_symmetry.space_group_name_H-M   'P 1'
#
loop_
_entity.id
_entity.type
_entity.pdbx_description
1 polymer ?
#
loop_
_entity_poly.entity_id
_entity_poly.type
_entity_poly.pdbx_seq_one_letter_code
_entity_poly.pdbx_strand_id
1 'polypeptide(L)' 'MKLCGFEAGPDRPFFLIAGPCVIESEQLAIDTAGELKDICGRLDINLIYKS' A
#
# COMPACT_ATOMS: atom_id res chain seq x y z
N MET A 1 12.94 10.63 -2.74
CA MET A 1 12.73 11.00 -1.34
C MET A 1 12.58 9.71 -0.56
N LYS A 2 13.23 9.59 0.60
CA LYS A 2 13.04 8.42 1.47
C LYS A 2 11.64 8.44 2.06
N LEU A 3 10.85 7.40 1.80
CA LEU A 3 9.48 7.26 2.25
C LEU A 3 9.22 5.80 2.61
N CYS A 4 8.82 5.53 3.86
CA CYS A 4 8.39 4.20 4.33
C CYS A 4 9.34 3.04 3.94
N GLY A 5 10.66 3.29 3.88
CA GLY A 5 11.67 2.28 3.56
C GLY A 5 12.10 2.20 2.08
N PHE A 6 11.52 3.01 1.18
CA PHE A 6 11.89 3.08 -0.24
C PHE A 6 12.15 4.53 -0.72
N GLU A 7 12.62 4.68 -1.95
CA GLU A 7 12.81 6.00 -2.60
C GLU A 7 11.65 6.31 -3.54
N ALA A 8 10.89 7.38 -3.27
CA ALA A 8 9.82 7.87 -4.13
C ALA A 8 10.28 9.05 -5.01
N GLY A 9 9.86 9.10 -6.27
CA GLY A 9 10.16 10.17 -7.21
C GLY A 9 9.74 9.83 -8.65
N PRO A 10 9.75 10.81 -9.57
CA PRO A 10 9.34 10.60 -10.96
C PRO A 10 10.23 9.59 -11.71
N ASP A 11 11.52 9.50 -11.35
CA ASP A 11 12.49 8.55 -11.94
C ASP A 11 12.69 7.30 -11.08
N ARG A 12 11.74 6.98 -10.20
CA ARG A 12 11.78 5.82 -9.30
C ARG A 12 10.66 4.83 -9.67
N PRO A 13 10.79 3.54 -9.29
CA PRO A 13 9.70 2.59 -9.45
C PRO A 13 8.40 3.11 -8.85
N PHE A 14 7.30 2.84 -9.54
CA PHE A 14 5.97 3.19 -9.08
C PHE A 14 5.68 2.59 -7.70
N PHE A 15 4.96 3.33 -6.86
CA PHE A 15 4.45 2.87 -5.58
C PHE A 15 2.97 3.23 -5.46
N LEU A 16 2.22 2.46 -4.68
CA LEU A 16 0.78 2.59 -4.54
C LEU A 16 0.41 3.06 -3.13
N ILE A 17 -0.50 4.03 -3.04
CA ILE A 17 -1.25 4.33 -1.82
C ILE A 17 -2.70 3.91 -2.06
N ALA A 18 -3.20 2.93 -1.33
CA ALA A 18 -4.54 2.38 -1.55
C ALA A 18 -5.19 1.83 -0.28
N GLY A 19 -6.51 1.79 -0.32
CA GLY A 19 -7.39 1.16 0.67
C GLY A 19 -8.77 1.82 0.69
N PRO A 20 -9.68 1.38 1.58
CA PRO A 20 -11.02 1.93 1.71
C PRO A 20 -11.02 3.43 2.04
N CYS A 21 -12.12 4.13 1.77
CA CYS A 21 -12.21 5.57 2.05
C CYS A 21 -12.25 5.90 3.55
N VAL A 22 -12.78 4.97 4.36
CA VAL A 22 -12.93 5.10 5.81
C VAL A 22 -12.67 3.75 6.48
N ILE A 23 -12.29 3.76 7.77
CA ILE A 23 -12.18 2.55 8.59
C ILE A 23 -13.57 2.13 9.05
N GLU A 24 -14.12 1.08 8.47
CA GLU A 24 -15.46 0.57 8.83
C GLU A 24 -15.40 -0.43 10.00
N SER A 25 -14.39 -1.30 10.02
CA SER A 25 -14.09 -2.21 11.13
C SER A 25 -12.62 -2.62 11.11
N GLU A 26 -12.11 -3.09 12.26
CA GLU A 26 -10.74 -3.61 12.37
C GLU A 26 -10.51 -4.79 11.42
N GLN A 27 -11.45 -5.75 11.40
CA GLN A 27 -11.35 -6.93 10.55
C GLN A 27 -11.27 -6.56 9.06
N LEU A 28 -12.17 -5.67 8.58
CA LEU A 28 -12.14 -5.23 7.19
C LEU A 28 -10.82 -4.51 6.85
N ALA A 29 -10.29 -3.71 7.77
CA ALA A 29 -9.03 -3.00 7.55
C ALA A 29 -7.85 -3.96 7.42
N ILE A 30 -7.76 -4.96 8.30
CA ILE A 30 -6.68 -5.97 8.26
C ILE A 30 -6.82 -6.85 7.01
N ASP A 31 -8.03 -7.29 6.66
CA ASP A 31 -8.27 -8.13 5.49
C ASP A 31 -7.92 -7.39 4.19
N THR A 32 -8.38 -6.14 4.06
CA THR A 32 -8.10 -5.33 2.87
C THR A 32 -6.61 -4.99 2.77
N ALA A 33 -5.95 -4.66 3.88
CA ALA A 33 -4.52 -4.39 3.89
C ALA A 33 -3.71 -5.64 3.51
N GLY A 34 -4.11 -6.82 3.99
CA GLY A 34 -3.49 -8.10 3.67
C GLY A 34 -3.56 -8.41 2.17
N GLU A 35 -4.77 -8.33 1.59
CA GLU A 35 -4.98 -8.60 0.16
C GLU A 35 -4.18 -7.63 -0.72
N LEU A 36 -4.21 -6.33 -0.42
CA LEU A 36 -3.42 -5.34 -1.15
C LEU A 36 -1.91 -5.61 -1.04
N LYS A 37 -1.43 -6.00 0.15
CA LYS A 37 -0.02 -6.33 0.37
C LYS A 37 0.41 -7.53 -0.48
N ASP A 38 -0.41 -8.58 -0.54
CA ASP A 38 -0.11 -9.78 -1.31
C ASP A 38 -0.12 -9.50 -2.82
N ILE A 39 -1.09 -8.72 -3.30
CA ILE A 39 -1.13 -8.28 -4.71
C ILE A 39 0.11 -7.46 -5.07
N CYS A 40 0.44 -6.44 -4.27
CA CYS A 40 1.59 -5.58 -4.53
C CYS A 40 2.92 -6.32 -4.41
N GLY A 41 3.03 -7.26 -3.47
CA GLY A 41 4.21 -8.12 -3.31
C GLY A 41 4.48 -9.00 -4.53
N ARG A 42 3.43 -9.51 -5.20
CA ARG A 42 3.57 -10.30 -6.44
C ARG A 42 4.03 -9.47 -7.65
N LEU A 43 3.87 -8.16 -7.58
CA LEU A 43 4.20 -7.23 -8.67
C LEU A 43 5.45 -6.39 -8.38
N ASP A 44 6.14 -6.63 -7.25
CA ASP A 44 7.25 -5.82 -6.75
C ASP A 44 6.89 -4.31 -6.62
N ILE A 45 5.65 -4.01 -6.24
CA ILE A 45 5.17 -2.64 -6.02
C ILE A 45 5.23 -2.32 -4.53
N ASN A 46 5.87 -1.20 -4.17
CA ASN A 46 5.80 -0.69 -2.80
C ASN A 46 4.39 -0.19 -2.49
N LEU A 47 3.81 -0.64 -1.37
CA LEU A 47 2.46 -0.28 -0.94
C LEU A 47 2.50 0.52 0.37
N ILE A 48 1.69 1.58 0.43
CA ILE A 48 1.28 2.24 1.68
C ILE A 48 -0.24 2.08 1.80
N TYR A 49 -0.69 1.38 2.83
CA TYR A 49 -2.12 1.23 3.10
C TYR A 49 -2.74 2.56 3.60
N LYS A 50 -3.95 2.88 3.14
CA LYS A 50 -4.72 4.07 3.55
C LYS A 50 -6.18 3.70 3.84
N SER A 51 -6.71 4.21 4.96
CA SER A 51 -8.15 4.29 5.27
C SER A 51 -8.48 5.59 5.96
#